data_AF-A0A3A9A5N3-F1
#
_entry.id   AF-A0A3A9A5N3-F1
#
_cell.length_a   1.000
_cell.length_b   1.000
_cell.length_c   1.000
_cell.angle_alpha   90.00
_cell.angle_beta   90.00
_cell.angle_gamma   90.00
#
_symmetry.space_group_name_H-M   'P 1'
#
loop_
_entity.id
_entity.type
_entity.pdbx_description
1 polymer ?
#
loop_
_entity_poly.entity_id
_entity_poly.type
_entity_poly.pdbx_seq_one_letter_code
_entity_poly.pdbx_strand_id
1 'polypeptide(L)'
;MAKHIRNINELARALQPTLLQMTDILAERVYETLNYFLQDYYSGYDPKSYQRTKDFLHSAVKVDAHPYKGGVKASVYIDYESMNNYVNATGFQVATFANQGTHGGLEVEHKPHVWDDTMRETIENGELLRMAIDYLKSHGFSVRS
;
A
#
# COMPACT_ATOMS: atom_id res chain seq x y z
N MET A 1 13.61 28.98 -17.84
CA MET A 1 15.03 28.71 -18.14
C MET A 1 15.21 27.21 -18.32
N ALA A 2 15.81 26.77 -19.43
CA ALA A 2 16.16 25.36 -19.61
C ALA A 2 17.25 24.97 -18.60
N LYS A 3 17.08 23.86 -17.88
CA LYS A 3 18.13 23.31 -17.00
C LYS A 3 19.19 22.63 -17.88
N HIS A 4 20.43 23.11 -17.81
CA HIS A 4 21.56 22.48 -18.52
C HIS A 4 22.12 21.35 -17.65
N ILE A 5 22.04 20.11 -18.13
CA ILE A 5 22.52 18.90 -17.41
C ILE A 5 23.91 18.55 -17.94
N ARG A 6 24.91 18.47 -17.05
CA ARG A 6 26.32 18.23 -17.42
C ARG A 6 26.81 16.83 -17.09
N ASN A 7 26.11 16.11 -16.23
CA ASN A 7 26.48 14.76 -15.78
C ASN A 7 25.27 14.00 -15.22
N ILE A 8 25.47 12.70 -14.96
CA ILE A 8 24.44 11.80 -14.44
C ILE A 8 23.89 12.22 -13.07
N ASN A 9 24.70 12.86 -12.22
CA ASN A 9 24.27 13.32 -10.90
C ASN A 9 23.38 14.56 -10.98
N GLU A 10 23.61 15.44 -11.96
CA GLU A 10 22.70 16.55 -12.28
C GLU A 10 21.40 16.04 -12.90
N LEU A 11 21.47 15.01 -13.74
CA LEU A 11 20.29 14.34 -14.27
C LEU A 11 19.45 13.74 -13.15
N ALA A 12 20.03 12.92 -12.28
CA ALA A 12 19.33 12.30 -11.15
C ALA A 12 18.66 13.36 -10.26
N ARG A 13 19.37 14.44 -9.92
CA ARG A 13 18.80 15.57 -9.15
C ARG A 13 17.67 16.27 -9.88
N ALA A 14 17.74 16.41 -11.21
CA ALA A 14 16.69 17.02 -12.00
C ALA A 14 15.42 16.14 -12.06
N LEU A 15 15.58 14.82 -12.04
CA LEU A 15 14.49 13.83 -12.03
C LEU A 15 13.86 13.64 -10.64
N GLN A 16 14.63 13.88 -9.57
CA GLN A 16 14.22 13.59 -8.19
C GLN A 16 12.82 14.12 -7.82
N PRO A 17 12.43 15.38 -8.13
CA PRO A 17 11.10 15.88 -7.77
C PRO A 17 9.97 15.12 -8.46
N THR A 18 10.13 14.77 -9.74
CA THR A 18 9.16 13.97 -10.49
C THR A 18 9.04 12.58 -9.88
N LEU A 19 10.17 11.93 -9.57
CA LEU A 19 10.17 10.59 -8.99
C LEU A 19 9.56 10.58 -7.58
N LEU A 20 9.78 11.64 -6.79
CA LEU A 20 9.18 11.81 -5.47
C LEU A 20 7.66 11.82 -5.55
N GLN A 21 7.12 12.74 -6.36
CA GLN A 21 5.67 12.88 -6.52
C GLN A 21 5.04 11.63 -7.13
N MET A 22 5.67 11.04 -8.15
CA MET A 22 5.19 9.79 -8.74
C MET A 22 5.10 8.68 -7.71
N THR A 23 6.17 8.44 -6.95
CA THR A 23 6.21 7.37 -5.95
C THR A 23 5.17 7.59 -4.85
N ASP A 24 4.93 8.84 -4.46
CA ASP A 24 3.92 9.19 -3.47
C ASP A 24 2.49 8.89 -3.97
N ILE A 25 2.18 9.22 -5.22
CA ILE A 25 0.90 8.91 -5.86
C ILE A 25 0.68 7.40 -5.96
N LEU A 26 1.72 6.65 -6.34
CA LEU A 26 1.64 5.18 -6.42
C LEU A 26 1.43 4.57 -5.02
N ALA A 27 2.07 5.12 -3.99
CA ALA A 27 1.87 4.68 -2.61
C ALA A 27 0.47 5.01 -2.10
N GLU A 28 -0.08 6.17 -2.46
CA GLU A 28 -1.48 6.53 -2.15
C GLU A 28 -2.45 5.50 -2.73
N ARG A 29 -2.26 5.09 -3.98
CA ARG A 29 -3.11 4.08 -4.63
C ARG A 29 -3.11 2.74 -3.89
N VAL A 30 -1.94 2.29 -3.41
CA VAL A 30 -1.81 1.07 -2.60
C VAL A 30 -2.50 1.26 -1.24
N TYR A 31 -2.29 2.41 -0.60
CA TYR A 31 -2.88 2.73 0.70
C TYR A 31 -4.41 2.80 0.67
N GLU A 32 -4.99 3.44 -0.35
CA GLU A 32 -6.45 3.48 -0.55
C GLU A 32 -7.02 2.07 -0.76
N THR A 33 -6.33 1.24 -1.54
CA THR A 33 -6.78 -0.13 -1.84
C THR A 33 -6.68 -1.03 -0.60
N LEU A 34 -5.61 -0.89 0.19
CA LEU A 34 -5.50 -1.56 1.48
C LEU A 34 -6.65 -1.17 2.42
N ASN A 35 -6.95 0.13 2.53
CA ASN A 35 -8.06 0.62 3.35
C ASN A 35 -9.41 0.11 2.86
N TYR A 36 -9.60 -0.03 1.55
CA TYR A 36 -10.80 -0.66 0.98
C TYR A 36 -10.97 -2.09 1.49
N PHE A 37 -9.94 -2.94 1.39
CA PHE A 37 -10.04 -4.33 1.85
C PHE A 37 -10.11 -4.46 3.38
N LEU A 38 -9.48 -3.56 4.13
CA LEU A 38 -9.68 -3.49 5.58
C LEU A 38 -11.13 -3.17 5.93
N GLN A 39 -11.74 -2.19 5.26
CA GLN A 39 -13.14 -1.85 5.47
C GLN A 39 -14.09 -2.98 5.02
N ASP A 40 -13.79 -3.64 3.91
CA ASP A 40 -14.55 -4.79 3.40
C ASP A 40 -14.55 -5.94 4.42
N TYR A 41 -13.38 -6.33 4.92
CA TYR A 41 -13.25 -7.32 6.00
C TYR A 41 -14.08 -6.97 7.24
N TYR A 42 -14.18 -5.70 7.63
CA TYR A 42 -15.02 -5.32 8.76
C TYR A 42 -16.52 -5.30 8.44
N SER A 43 -16.89 -4.98 7.22
CA SER A 43 -18.28 -4.81 6.79
C SER A 43 -18.95 -6.12 6.40
N GLY A 44 -18.18 -7.09 5.88
CA GLY A 44 -18.70 -8.36 5.36
C GLY A 44 -18.96 -9.44 6.41
N TYR A 45 -18.70 -9.18 7.69
CA TYR A 45 -19.02 -10.10 8.78
C TYR A 45 -19.41 -9.33 10.05
N ASP A 46 -20.28 -9.89 10.90
CA ASP A 46 -20.58 -9.41 12.25
C ASP A 46 -20.34 -10.54 13.26
N PRO A 47 -19.37 -10.41 14.19
CA PRO A 47 -18.88 -11.52 14.97
C PRO A 47 -19.77 -11.78 16.19
N LYS A 48 -20.17 -13.04 16.35
CA LYS A 48 -20.95 -13.49 17.53
C LYS A 48 -20.08 -14.16 18.60
N SER A 49 -18.89 -14.62 18.23
CA SER A 49 -18.03 -15.50 19.04
C SER A 49 -16.84 -14.78 19.69
N TYR A 50 -16.58 -13.52 19.34
CA TYR A 50 -15.48 -12.74 19.89
C TYR A 50 -15.82 -11.24 19.94
N GLN A 51 -15.15 -10.51 20.82
CA GLN A 51 -15.25 -9.06 20.87
C GLN A 51 -14.44 -8.43 19.74
N ARG A 52 -15.11 -7.70 18.85
CA ARG A 52 -14.47 -6.95 17.77
C ARG A 52 -13.77 -5.70 18.30
N THR A 53 -12.46 -5.57 18.04
CA THR A 53 -11.73 -4.31 18.14
C THR A 53 -11.59 -3.68 16.75
N LYS A 54 -11.24 -2.39 16.68
CA LYS A 54 -11.02 -1.67 15.42
C LYS A 54 -9.54 -1.43 15.10
N ASP A 55 -8.64 -2.01 15.88
CA ASP A 55 -7.19 -1.82 15.70
C ASP A 55 -6.76 -2.23 14.28
N PHE A 56 -7.27 -3.35 13.76
CA PHE A 56 -6.92 -3.79 12.41
C PHE A 56 -7.52 -2.90 11.33
N LEU A 57 -8.76 -2.43 11.49
CA LEU A 57 -9.38 -1.47 10.57
C LEU A 57 -8.55 -0.20 10.41
N HIS A 58 -7.85 0.23 11.46
CA HIS A 58 -7.06 1.46 11.49
C HIS A 58 -5.54 1.20 11.48
N SER A 59 -5.12 0.02 11.05
CA SER A 59 -3.72 -0.41 11.09
C SER A 59 -2.90 -0.07 9.84
N ALA A 60 -3.56 0.35 8.75
CA ALA A 60 -2.84 0.75 7.55
C ALA A 60 -2.00 2.00 7.81
N VAL A 61 -0.72 1.96 7.44
CA VAL A 61 0.21 3.07 7.52
C VAL A 61 0.80 3.33 6.13
N LYS A 62 0.83 4.60 5.73
CA LYS A 62 1.59 5.10 4.59
C LYS A 62 2.73 5.97 5.10
N VAL A 63 3.94 5.69 4.63
CA VAL A 63 5.11 6.55 4.79
C VAL A 63 5.39 7.23 3.46
N ASP A 64 5.36 8.56 3.49
CA ASP A 64 5.54 9.42 2.31
C ASP A 64 6.85 9.13 1.57
N ALA A 65 6.81 9.41 0.26
CA ALA A 65 7.94 9.21 -0.61
C ALA A 65 9.14 10.07 -0.20
N HIS A 66 10.32 9.46 -0.08
CA HIS A 66 11.56 10.12 0.28
C HIS A 66 12.75 9.60 -0.54
N PRO A 67 13.84 10.39 -0.70
CA PRO A 67 15.05 9.92 -1.36
C PRO A 67 15.64 8.70 -0.67
N TYR A 68 15.97 7.67 -1.44
CA TYR A 68 16.55 6.43 -0.91
C TYR A 68 17.50 5.79 -1.93
N LYS A 69 18.77 5.60 -1.55
CA LYS A 69 19.82 4.93 -2.35
C LYS A 69 19.88 5.35 -3.83
N GLY A 70 19.81 6.66 -4.10
CA GLY A 70 19.86 7.19 -5.47
C GLY A 70 18.54 7.13 -6.25
N GLY A 71 17.47 6.66 -5.62
CA GLY A 71 16.10 6.72 -6.12
C GLY A 71 15.14 7.32 -5.10
N VAL A 72 13.90 6.84 -5.13
CA VAL A 72 12.82 7.25 -4.22
C VAL A 72 12.17 5.99 -3.65
N LYS A 73 11.77 6.05 -2.39
CA LYS A 73 11.02 5.00 -1.71
C LYS A 73 9.84 5.59 -0.96
N ALA A 74 8.70 4.92 -1.02
CA ALA A 74 7.58 5.04 -0.08
C ALA A 74 7.31 3.67 0.55
N SER A 75 6.54 3.60 1.62
CA SER A 75 6.15 2.32 2.24
C SER A 75 4.67 2.34 2.60
N VAL A 76 3.96 1.25 2.31
CA VAL A 76 2.60 0.99 2.80
C VAL A 76 2.64 -0.34 3.54
N TYR A 77 2.12 -0.39 4.76
CA TYR A 77 2.12 -1.60 5.58
C TYR A 77 0.98 -1.61 6.59
N ILE A 78 0.76 -2.79 7.18
CA ILE A 78 -0.14 -3.01 8.31
C ILE A 78 0.73 -2.93 9.58
N ASP A 79 0.48 -1.94 10.43
CA ASP A 79 1.16 -1.80 11.73
C ASP A 79 0.58 -2.76 12.76
N TYR A 80 0.84 -4.06 12.58
CA TYR A 80 0.33 -5.08 13.47
C TYR A 80 0.98 -5.05 14.88
N GLU A 81 2.06 -4.28 15.07
CA GLU A 81 2.74 -4.17 16.36
C GLU A 81 1.98 -3.24 17.32
N SER A 82 1.29 -2.22 16.82
CA SER A 82 0.43 -1.34 17.62
C SER A 82 -0.94 -1.95 17.96
N MET A 83 -1.32 -3.04 17.30
CA MET A 83 -2.60 -3.74 17.47
C MET A 83 -2.63 -4.61 18.74
N ASN A 84 -2.81 -3.97 19.91
CA ASN A 84 -2.62 -4.59 21.22
C ASN A 84 -3.91 -4.83 22.02
N ASN A 85 -5.10 -4.50 21.49
CA ASN A 85 -6.36 -4.65 22.23
C ASN A 85 -7.05 -6.02 22.07
N TYR A 86 -6.41 -6.98 21.40
CA TYR A 86 -7.00 -8.29 21.14
C TYR A 86 -6.85 -9.24 22.34
N VAL A 87 -7.93 -9.95 22.66
CA VAL A 87 -7.93 -11.01 23.68
C VAL A 87 -7.51 -12.32 23.00
N ASN A 88 -6.49 -12.99 23.54
CA ASN A 88 -5.98 -14.28 23.07
C ASN A 88 -5.44 -14.32 21.63
N ALA A 89 -5.16 -13.17 21.02
CA ALA A 89 -4.50 -13.08 19.72
C ALA A 89 -3.53 -11.89 19.71
N THR A 90 -2.41 -12.03 18.99
CA THR A 90 -1.53 -10.90 18.67
C THR A 90 -2.03 -10.17 17.43
N GLY A 91 -1.62 -8.92 17.25
CA GLY A 91 -1.90 -8.21 16.01
C GLY A 91 -1.41 -8.95 14.77
N PHE A 92 -0.21 -9.56 14.85
CA PHE A 92 0.33 -10.37 13.76
C PHE A 92 -0.59 -11.55 13.39
N GLN A 93 -1.16 -12.24 14.39
CA GLN A 93 -2.13 -13.31 14.15
C GLN A 93 -3.40 -12.79 13.49
N VAL A 94 -3.91 -11.63 13.92
CA VAL A 94 -5.10 -11.02 13.32
C VAL A 94 -4.88 -10.69 11.84
N ALA A 95 -3.75 -10.05 11.51
CA ALA A 95 -3.39 -9.77 10.12
C ALA A 95 -3.23 -11.05 9.29
N THR A 96 -2.65 -12.10 9.88
CA THR A 96 -2.51 -13.42 9.25
C THR A 96 -3.87 -14.06 8.97
N PHE A 97 -4.78 -14.07 9.95
CA PHE A 97 -6.12 -14.63 9.80
C PHE A 97 -6.92 -13.93 8.71
N ALA A 98 -6.87 -12.59 8.71
CA ALA A 98 -7.51 -11.80 7.68
C ALA A 98 -6.96 -12.11 6.28
N ASN A 99 -5.64 -12.27 6.13
CA ASN A 99 -5.08 -12.64 4.83
C ASN A 99 -5.35 -14.10 4.44
N GLN A 100 -5.66 -14.98 5.39
CA GLN A 100 -6.11 -16.35 5.14
C GLN A 100 -7.60 -16.43 4.79
N GLY A 101 -8.33 -15.31 4.76
CA GLY A 101 -9.77 -15.28 4.50
C GLY A 101 -10.61 -15.75 5.69
N THR A 102 -10.11 -15.59 6.92
CA THR A 102 -10.82 -15.98 8.15
C THR A 102 -11.06 -14.79 9.06
N HIS A 103 -12.14 -14.83 9.84
CA HIS A 103 -12.46 -13.80 10.83
C HIS A 103 -12.14 -14.26 12.24
N GLY A 104 -11.02 -13.79 12.78
CA GLY A 104 -10.54 -14.25 14.09
C GLY A 104 -10.20 -15.74 14.12
N GLY A 105 -9.75 -16.30 12.99
CA GLY A 105 -9.49 -17.73 12.81
C GLY A 105 -10.73 -18.57 12.48
N LEU A 106 -11.90 -17.96 12.33
CA LEU A 106 -13.13 -18.65 11.95
C LEU A 106 -13.37 -18.54 10.45
N GLU A 107 -13.71 -19.68 9.84
CA GLU A 107 -14.19 -19.71 8.47
C GLU A 107 -15.64 -19.23 8.42
N VAL A 108 -15.88 -18.20 7.60
CA VAL A 108 -17.21 -17.62 7.35
C VAL A 108 -17.40 -17.45 5.85
N GLU A 109 -18.59 -17.05 5.40
CA GLU A 109 -18.89 -16.91 3.96
C GLU A 109 -18.05 -15.82 3.28
N HIS A 110 -17.87 -14.67 3.92
CA HIS A 110 -17.06 -13.56 3.43
C HIS A 110 -15.58 -13.78 3.78
N LYS A 111 -14.71 -13.79 2.76
CA LYS A 111 -13.30 -14.22 2.90
C LYS A 111 -12.34 -13.35 2.08
N PRO A 112 -12.25 -12.03 2.34
CA PRO A 112 -11.25 -11.22 1.67
C PRO A 112 -9.87 -11.68 2.15
N HIS A 113 -8.90 -11.73 1.24
CA HIS A 113 -7.50 -11.98 1.54
C HIS A 113 -6.80 -10.63 1.60
N VAL A 114 -7.00 -9.88 2.69
CA VAL A 114 -6.78 -8.41 2.74
C VAL A 114 -5.49 -7.94 2.07
N TRP A 115 -4.35 -8.58 2.37
CA TRP A 115 -3.07 -8.17 1.80
C TRP A 115 -2.89 -8.69 0.38
N ASP A 116 -3.17 -9.97 0.12
CA ASP A 116 -3.00 -10.58 -1.20
C ASP A 116 -3.93 -9.92 -2.24
N ASP A 117 -5.15 -9.60 -1.85
CA ASP A 117 -6.11 -8.87 -2.67
C ASP A 117 -5.62 -7.43 -2.94
N THR A 118 -5.03 -6.76 -1.95
CA THR A 118 -4.39 -5.46 -2.15
C THR A 118 -3.26 -5.54 -3.17
N MET A 119 -2.37 -6.53 -3.04
CA MET A 119 -1.25 -6.74 -3.96
C MET A 119 -1.75 -7.03 -5.38
N ARG A 120 -2.76 -7.90 -5.49
CA ARG A 120 -3.38 -8.27 -6.76
C ARG A 120 -4.00 -7.08 -7.47
N GLU A 121 -4.76 -6.26 -6.75
CA GLU A 121 -5.47 -5.11 -7.31
C GLU A 121 -4.60 -3.87 -7.52
N THR A 122 -3.29 -3.91 -7.21
CA THR A 122 -2.41 -2.75 -7.39
C THR A 122 -1.10 -3.07 -8.11
N ILE A 123 -0.29 -3.96 -7.53
CA ILE A 123 1.08 -4.25 -8.00
C ILE A 123 1.04 -5.31 -9.10
N GLU A 124 0.30 -6.40 -8.87
CA GLU A 124 0.37 -7.60 -9.72
C GLU A 124 -0.48 -7.48 -10.98
N ASN A 125 -1.53 -6.65 -10.97
CA ASN A 125 -2.34 -6.37 -12.16
C ASN A 125 -1.68 -5.38 -13.15
N GLY A 126 -0.51 -4.83 -12.81
CA GLY A 126 0.22 -3.87 -13.64
C GLY A 126 -0.33 -2.44 -13.64
N GLU A 127 -1.35 -2.12 -12.83
CA GLU A 127 -1.95 -0.79 -12.76
C GLU A 127 -0.90 0.26 -12.35
N LEU A 128 -0.13 0.00 -11.29
CA LEU A 128 0.89 0.94 -10.83
C LEU A 128 1.98 1.19 -11.89
N LEU A 129 2.35 0.17 -12.67
CA LEU A 129 3.32 0.33 -13.76
C LEU A 129 2.75 1.25 -14.84
N ARG A 130 1.48 1.05 -15.23
CA ARG A 130 0.81 1.91 -16.20
C ARG A 130 0.72 3.36 -15.69
N MET A 131 0.33 3.56 -14.44
CA MET A 131 0.29 4.87 -13.79
C MET A 131 1.67 5.55 -13.79
N ALA A 132 2.73 4.80 -13.48
CA ALA A 132 4.10 5.33 -13.52
C ALA A 132 4.50 5.78 -14.93
N ILE A 133 4.21 4.97 -15.95
CA ILE A 133 4.50 5.30 -17.35
C ILE A 133 3.73 6.56 -17.78
N ASP A 134 2.43 6.63 -17.46
CA ASP A 134 1.57 7.77 -17.80
C ASP A 134 2.04 9.05 -17.10
N TYR A 135 2.43 8.95 -15.83
CA TYR A 135 2.99 10.06 -15.06
C TYR A 135 4.29 10.58 -15.65
N LEU A 136 5.22 9.68 -16.02
CA LEU A 136 6.48 10.09 -16.64
C LEU A 136 6.25 10.75 -18.01
N LYS A 137 5.37 10.18 -18.84
CA LYS A 137 5.02 10.79 -20.14
C LYS A 137 4.41 12.18 -20.00
N SER A 138 3.53 12.40 -19.02
CA SER A 138 2.92 13.71 -18.76
C SER A 138 3.94 14.76 -18.30
N HIS A 139 5.08 14.34 -17.77
CA HIS A 139 6.20 15.19 -17.36
C HIS A 139 7.31 15.30 -18.43
N GLY A 140 7.03 14.88 -19.67
CA GLY A 140 7.93 15.05 -20.82
C GLY A 140 9.00 13.97 -20.96
N PHE A 141 8.90 12.87 -20.22
CA PHE A 141 9.80 11.73 -20.37
C PHE A 141 9.37 10.81 -21.51
N SER A 142 10.31 10.45 -22.38
CA SER A 142 10.09 9.43 -23.40
C SER A 142 10.28 8.05 -22.79
N VAL A 143 9.17 7.38 -22.49
CA VAL A 143 9.14 6.02 -21.93
C VAL A 143 8.62 5.06 -23.00
N ARG A 144 9.42 4.05 -23.35
CA ARG A 144 9.03 2.98 -24.28
C ARG A 144 8.42 1.83 -23.47
N SER A 145 7.20 1.43 -23.83
CA SER A 145 6.48 0.26 -23.33
C SER A 145 6.79 -0.97 -24.16
#